data_AF-A0A7K4MPF3-F1
#
_entry.id   AF-A0A7K4MPF3-F1
#
_cell.length_a   1.000
_cell.length_b   1.000
_cell.length_c   1.000
_cell.angle_alpha   90.00
_cell.angle_beta   90.00
_cell.angle_gamma   90.00
#
_symmetry.space_group_name_H-M   'P 1'
#
loop_
_entity.id
_entity.type
_entity.pdbx_description
1 polymer ?
#
loop_
_entity_poly.entity_id
_entity_poly.type
_entity_poly.pdbx_seq_one_letter_code
_entity_poly.pdbx_strand_id
1 'polypeptide(L)'
;MTTFKKTHKRKLSSLVKQQVPEYVLSDHPKFLEFLKAYYLFMESAELQLDTITAIDQFLLETETATVSYLLFDGTDITGADKGSKVVQEENTFGSAFVKGETITGGTSGAISEVVTEDIANTRLFITANNGFITGETVTGATSGATAKVAKYRANPVENIQQLLNYSDPDHTINDFLSQMRNEFLNTIPKDTTASLSLRKLIKNIKSLYRAKGTERGHKAFFRMLLNETPEIYLPTKDMLRVSDGNWSTDNFIRCTQTAAQSVNDPINLIGQTITQANDPSDDDISLATAVVENVTKFQEGAVTIIEIGIHLDTTVGTFVRGEVLSGDHNADDETSIKMTIASVLSTTIITNDGSTLTVGDEATISGGAGAGARVQVGDITGAGVDEVIVNAGGSAYAAGDTLTFSSGTAEAKVTIVNGGFAPETGSVSVNVELETGTITGTGSGDLLLEDAIDSGAGGKFLDSASIETDTHSQILQEGSGGGVILSEANDGLVADREVLVLNDSVANIFNGLEAEDHIVLEELTTISGHYDGNKIVQEIGTASGDITDIRMIASGSGYTSLPTATISGARSIHLQDAN
;
A
#
# COMPACT_ATOMS: atom_id res chain seq x y z
N MET A 1 -18.84 -33.77 12.63
CA MET A 1 -18.31 -34.14 13.96
C MET A 1 -19.48 -34.54 14.84
N THR A 2 -19.68 -35.85 14.98
CA THR A 2 -20.72 -36.49 15.77
C THR A 2 -20.32 -36.44 17.24
N THR A 3 -20.64 -35.34 17.91
CA THR A 3 -20.40 -35.24 19.36
C THR A 3 -21.34 -36.24 20.04
N PHE A 4 -20.73 -37.29 20.59
CA PHE A 4 -21.39 -38.38 21.28
C PHE A 4 -22.41 -37.86 22.30
N LYS A 5 -23.68 -38.21 22.07
CA LYS A 5 -24.75 -38.05 23.05
C LYS A 5 -24.33 -38.83 24.30
N LYS A 6 -24.38 -38.19 25.47
CA LYS A 6 -24.05 -38.83 26.75
C LYS A 6 -25.01 -39.99 27.02
N THR A 7 -24.63 -41.21 26.66
CA THR A 7 -25.31 -42.43 27.09
C THR A 7 -24.80 -42.77 28.49
N HIS A 8 -25.70 -42.93 29.46
CA HIS A 8 -25.30 -43.27 30.82
C HIS A 8 -24.75 -44.71 30.89
N LYS A 9 -23.59 -44.87 31.53
CA LYS A 9 -22.85 -46.15 31.62
C LYS A 9 -23.54 -47.23 32.48
N ARG A 10 -24.60 -46.92 33.24
CA ARG A 10 -25.28 -47.89 34.13
C ARG A 10 -26.80 -47.76 34.01
N LYS A 11 -27.45 -48.84 33.57
CA LYS A 11 -28.91 -49.00 33.47
C LYS A 11 -29.50 -49.33 34.85
N LEU A 12 -30.59 -48.70 35.28
CA LEU A 12 -31.37 -49.03 36.48
C LEU A 12 -31.77 -50.51 36.52
N SER A 13 -32.09 -51.11 35.38
CA SER A 13 -32.38 -52.55 35.27
C SER A 13 -31.25 -53.46 35.79
N SER A 14 -30.00 -52.99 35.82
CA SER A 14 -28.86 -53.72 36.39
C SER A 14 -28.71 -53.54 37.92
N LEU A 15 -29.28 -52.48 38.48
CA LEU A 15 -29.18 -52.12 39.90
C LEU A 15 -30.29 -52.73 40.76
N VAL A 16 -31.37 -53.22 40.13
CA VAL A 16 -32.54 -53.81 40.83
C VAL A 16 -32.13 -54.90 41.83
N LYS A 17 -31.19 -55.78 41.46
CA LYS A 17 -30.74 -56.87 42.35
C LYS A 17 -30.05 -56.39 43.63
N GLN A 18 -29.49 -55.19 43.64
CA GLN A 18 -28.77 -54.62 44.78
C GLN A 18 -29.68 -53.81 45.72
N GLN A 19 -30.87 -53.41 45.25
CA GLN A 19 -31.79 -52.56 46.00
C GLN A 19 -32.93 -53.34 46.66
N VAL A 20 -33.11 -54.61 46.27
CA VAL A 20 -34.21 -55.45 46.74
C VAL A 20 -33.72 -56.27 47.95
N PRO A 21 -34.49 -56.33 49.06
CA PRO A 21 -34.14 -57.13 50.23
C PRO A 21 -33.99 -58.63 49.93
N GLU A 22 -33.12 -59.32 50.69
CA GLU A 22 -32.78 -60.74 50.51
C GLU A 22 -34.02 -61.66 50.44
N TYR A 23 -35.06 -61.40 51.25
CA TYR A 23 -36.28 -62.23 51.29
C TYR A 23 -37.06 -62.21 49.96
N VAL A 24 -37.00 -61.11 49.20
CA VAL A 24 -37.64 -61.02 47.88
C VAL A 24 -36.81 -61.74 46.82
N LEU A 25 -35.48 -61.79 47.01
CA LEU A 25 -34.57 -62.53 46.14
C LEU A 25 -34.77 -64.04 46.26
N SER A 26 -35.03 -64.56 47.47
CA SER A 26 -35.26 -65.99 47.71
C SER A 26 -36.70 -66.43 47.40
N ASP A 27 -37.70 -65.68 47.87
CA ASP A 27 -39.07 -66.19 47.96
C ASP A 27 -39.92 -65.80 46.74
N HIS A 28 -39.51 -64.77 45.99
CA HIS A 28 -40.29 -64.23 44.87
C HIS A 28 -39.44 -63.96 43.61
N PRO A 29 -38.84 -65.01 43.00
CA PRO A 29 -38.00 -64.84 41.80
C PRO A 29 -38.76 -64.25 40.61
N LYS A 30 -40.04 -64.60 40.42
CA LYS A 30 -40.89 -64.05 39.35
C LYS A 30 -41.15 -62.55 39.52
N PHE A 31 -41.24 -62.07 40.75
CA PHE A 31 -41.44 -60.64 41.03
C PHE A 31 -40.18 -59.84 40.69
N LEU A 32 -39.00 -60.39 40.97
CA LEU A 32 -37.73 -59.79 40.57
C LEU A 32 -37.59 -59.69 39.05
N GLU A 33 -37.96 -60.75 38.32
CA GLU A 33 -37.97 -60.72 36.85
C GLU A 33 -38.94 -59.68 36.30
N PHE A 34 -40.15 -59.58 36.88
CA PHE A 34 -41.11 -58.54 36.54
C PHE A 34 -40.53 -57.14 36.78
N LEU A 35 -39.92 -56.89 37.94
CA LEU A 35 -39.36 -55.59 38.29
C LEU A 35 -38.20 -55.21 37.34
N LYS A 36 -37.37 -56.19 36.98
CA LYS A 36 -36.30 -56.01 35.98
C LYS A 36 -36.87 -55.69 34.60
N ALA A 37 -37.91 -56.41 34.16
CA ALA A 37 -38.57 -56.16 32.88
C ALA A 37 -39.27 -54.79 32.86
N TYR A 38 -39.88 -54.37 33.98
CA TYR A 38 -40.51 -53.07 34.13
C TYR A 38 -39.49 -51.93 33.99
N TYR A 39 -38.36 -51.99 34.70
CA TYR A 39 -37.31 -50.98 34.54
C TYR A 39 -36.66 -51.02 33.16
N LEU A 40 -36.48 -52.21 32.56
CA LEU A 40 -35.98 -52.32 31.18
C LEU A 40 -36.94 -51.65 30.17
N PHE A 41 -38.25 -51.83 30.36
CA PHE A 41 -39.28 -51.17 29.56
C PHE A 41 -39.26 -49.66 29.75
N MET A 42 -39.21 -49.20 31.01
CA MET A 42 -39.05 -47.78 31.32
C MET A 42 -37.76 -47.21 30.77
N GLU A 43 -36.73 -48.04 30.54
CA GLU A 43 -35.47 -47.64 29.93
C GLU A 43 -35.44 -47.72 28.39
N SER A 44 -36.49 -48.27 27.79
CA SER A 44 -36.62 -48.41 26.34
C SER A 44 -37.23 -47.17 25.70
N ALA A 45 -36.85 -46.89 24.46
CA ALA A 45 -37.49 -45.87 23.63
C ALA A 45 -38.52 -46.54 22.70
N GLU A 46 -39.58 -45.81 22.37
CA GLU A 46 -40.67 -46.31 21.52
C GLU A 46 -40.56 -45.69 20.12
N LEU A 47 -40.50 -46.55 19.10
CA LEU A 47 -40.67 -46.20 17.70
C LEU A 47 -42.08 -46.61 17.27
N GLN A 48 -42.89 -45.63 16.87
CA GLN A 48 -44.13 -45.89 16.15
C GLN A 48 -43.80 -46.04 14.67
N LEU A 49 -44.29 -47.10 14.04
CA LEU A 49 -44.04 -47.46 12.65
C LEU A 49 -45.26 -47.15 11.78
N ASP A 50 -45.03 -46.72 10.55
CA ASP A 50 -46.06 -46.39 9.55
C ASP A 50 -46.31 -47.58 8.62
N THR A 51 -45.27 -48.00 7.91
CA THR A 51 -45.29 -49.18 7.03
C THR A 51 -44.29 -50.19 7.55
N ILE A 52 -44.69 -51.46 7.62
CA ILE A 52 -43.82 -52.58 7.98
C ILE A 52 -43.77 -53.51 6.78
N THR A 53 -42.58 -53.67 6.21
CA THR A 53 -42.30 -54.63 5.15
C THR A 53 -41.46 -55.75 5.77
N ALA A 54 -42.15 -56.81 6.18
CA ALA A 54 -41.49 -58.06 6.53
C ALA A 54 -40.93 -58.68 5.23
N ILE A 55 -39.66 -59.06 5.25
CA ILE A 55 -39.03 -59.75 4.12
C ILE A 55 -38.48 -61.06 4.67
N ASP A 56 -39.12 -62.18 4.34
CA ASP A 56 -38.53 -63.49 4.55
C ASP A 56 -37.66 -63.85 3.34
N GLN A 57 -36.38 -64.17 3.60
CA GLN A 57 -35.41 -64.55 2.56
C GLN A 57 -34.80 -65.92 2.89
N PHE A 58 -34.67 -66.78 1.87
CA PHE A 58 -33.84 -67.99 1.98
C PHE A 58 -32.36 -67.59 1.94
N LEU A 59 -31.69 -67.72 3.09
CA LEU A 59 -30.25 -67.57 3.22
C LEU A 59 -29.57 -68.93 2.95
N LEU A 60 -28.64 -68.98 1.99
CA LEU A 60 -27.82 -70.16 1.79
C LEU A 60 -26.58 -70.04 2.69
N GLU A 61 -26.39 -71.00 3.58
CA GLU A 61 -25.13 -71.11 4.33
C GLU A 61 -23.99 -71.40 3.36
N THR A 62 -22.97 -70.53 3.37
CA THR A 62 -21.70 -70.77 2.67
C THR A 62 -20.56 -70.69 3.68
N GLU A 63 -19.47 -71.41 3.41
CA GLU A 63 -18.29 -71.49 4.29
C GLU A 63 -17.54 -70.15 4.41
N THR A 64 -17.85 -69.18 3.53
CA THR A 64 -17.31 -67.82 3.49
C THR A 64 -18.26 -66.78 4.08
N ALA A 65 -17.74 -65.62 4.50
CA ALA A 65 -18.53 -64.50 5.01
C ALA A 65 -19.45 -63.81 3.97
N THR A 66 -19.53 -64.34 2.76
CA THR A 66 -20.36 -63.85 1.66
C THR A 66 -21.80 -64.34 1.82
N VAL A 67 -22.74 -63.41 1.87
CA VAL A 67 -24.17 -63.72 1.92
C VAL A 67 -24.63 -64.17 0.53
N SER A 68 -24.94 -65.45 0.37
CA SER A 68 -25.44 -66.03 -0.89
C SER A 68 -26.96 -66.19 -0.82
N TYR A 69 -27.65 -65.76 -1.88
CA TYR A 69 -29.11 -65.87 -2.02
C TYR A 69 -29.46 -66.79 -3.19
N LEU A 70 -30.63 -67.41 -3.12
CA LEU A 70 -31.20 -68.16 -4.24
C LEU A 70 -31.79 -67.15 -5.24
N LEU A 71 -31.16 -67.01 -6.41
CA LEU A 71 -31.62 -66.19 -7.52
C LEU A 71 -32.14 -67.09 -8.64
N PHE A 72 -33.25 -66.70 -9.26
CA PHE A 72 -33.68 -67.30 -10.51
C PHE A 72 -32.89 -66.73 -11.69
N ASP A 73 -32.35 -67.59 -12.54
CA ASP A 73 -31.67 -67.22 -13.79
C ASP A 73 -32.59 -67.44 -15.00
N GLY A 74 -33.75 -66.76 -15.00
CA GLY A 74 -34.68 -66.78 -16.12
C GLY A 74 -35.32 -68.16 -16.33
N THR A 75 -36.20 -68.60 -15.43
CA THR A 75 -36.86 -69.92 -15.54
C THR A 75 -37.97 -69.95 -16.58
N ASP A 76 -38.46 -68.79 -17.04
CA ASP A 76 -39.38 -68.69 -18.16
C ASP A 76 -38.66 -68.35 -19.49
N ILE A 77 -39.33 -68.62 -20.62
CA ILE A 77 -38.76 -68.43 -21.97
C ILE A 77 -38.47 -66.95 -22.30
N THR A 78 -39.04 -66.03 -21.51
CA THR A 78 -38.91 -64.58 -21.66
C THR A 78 -37.84 -63.98 -20.74
N GLY A 79 -37.29 -64.76 -19.80
CA GLY A 79 -36.38 -64.30 -18.75
C GLY A 79 -36.99 -63.26 -17.82
N ALA A 80 -38.31 -63.20 -17.67
CA ALA A 80 -38.99 -62.14 -16.92
C ALA A 80 -38.73 -62.23 -15.39
N ASP A 81 -38.37 -63.41 -14.92
CA ASP A 81 -38.00 -63.72 -13.54
C ASP A 81 -36.49 -63.67 -13.29
N LYS A 82 -35.68 -63.24 -14.26
CA LYS A 82 -34.22 -63.13 -14.10
C LYS A 82 -33.87 -62.10 -13.02
N GLY A 83 -33.28 -62.58 -11.93
CA GLY A 83 -32.96 -61.77 -10.75
C GLY A 83 -34.07 -61.71 -9.69
N SER A 84 -35.20 -62.38 -9.91
CA SER A 84 -36.23 -62.56 -8.88
C SER A 84 -35.71 -63.43 -7.73
N LYS A 85 -36.12 -63.10 -6.50
CA LYS A 85 -35.80 -63.84 -5.28
C LYS A 85 -36.99 -64.71 -4.88
N VAL A 86 -36.71 -65.89 -4.31
CA VAL A 86 -37.73 -66.73 -3.68
C VAL A 86 -38.09 -66.13 -2.32
N VAL A 87 -39.35 -65.74 -2.17
CA VAL A 87 -39.95 -65.33 -0.88
C VAL A 87 -40.95 -66.38 -0.43
N GLN A 88 -41.04 -66.65 0.87
CA GLN A 88 -42.06 -67.56 1.39
C GLN A 88 -43.42 -66.84 1.41
N GLU A 89 -44.42 -67.39 0.72
CA GLU A 89 -45.76 -66.78 0.61
C GLU A 89 -46.63 -66.96 1.87
N GLU A 90 -46.18 -67.74 2.85
CA GLU A 90 -46.87 -67.92 4.13
C GLU A 90 -46.56 -66.78 5.12
N ASN A 91 -46.70 -65.53 4.65
CA ASN A 91 -46.51 -64.35 5.48
C ASN A 91 -47.78 -64.08 6.30
N THR A 92 -48.01 -64.88 7.34
CA THR A 92 -48.99 -64.54 8.38
C THR A 92 -48.56 -65.01 9.76
N PHE A 93 -47.34 -64.71 10.22
CA PHE A 93 -47.04 -64.84 11.65
C PHE A 93 -46.11 -63.75 12.21
N GLY A 94 -46.71 -62.81 12.94
CA GLY A 94 -46.35 -62.48 14.33
C GLY A 94 -45.17 -61.54 14.60
N SER A 95 -44.12 -61.53 13.79
CA SER A 95 -42.87 -60.84 14.13
C SER A 95 -42.11 -60.42 12.87
N ALA A 96 -41.99 -59.11 12.64
CA ALA A 96 -41.16 -58.55 11.58
C ALA A 96 -39.76 -58.24 12.12
N PHE A 97 -39.63 -57.93 13.42
CA PHE A 97 -38.34 -57.64 14.04
C PHE A 97 -38.01 -58.65 15.13
N VAL A 98 -36.80 -59.22 15.09
CA VAL A 98 -36.36 -60.21 16.07
C VAL A 98 -35.90 -59.51 17.35
N LYS A 99 -36.36 -59.98 18.51
CA LYS A 99 -35.87 -59.50 19.82
C LYS A 99 -34.35 -59.66 19.92
N GLY A 100 -33.66 -58.59 20.29
CA GLY A 100 -32.21 -58.52 20.41
C GLY A 100 -31.49 -58.20 19.10
N GLU A 101 -32.21 -58.01 17.99
CA GLU A 101 -31.57 -57.65 16.73
C GLU A 101 -31.17 -56.19 16.68
N THR A 102 -30.16 -55.89 15.85
CA THR A 102 -29.72 -54.53 15.58
C THR A 102 -30.51 -53.93 14.42
N ILE A 103 -31.16 -52.79 14.66
CA ILE A 103 -31.78 -51.96 13.62
C ILE A 103 -30.89 -50.78 13.26
N THR A 104 -30.89 -50.41 11.98
CA THR A 104 -30.14 -49.26 11.44
C THR A 104 -31.06 -48.32 10.68
N GLY A 105 -31.04 -47.02 11.00
CA GLY A 105 -31.74 -45.99 10.24
C GLY A 105 -31.00 -45.63 8.95
N GLY A 106 -31.69 -45.68 7.81
CA GLY A 106 -31.08 -45.46 6.50
C GLY A 106 -30.61 -44.03 6.25
N THR A 107 -31.29 -43.02 6.82
CA THR A 107 -30.91 -41.60 6.66
C THR A 107 -30.09 -41.10 7.84
N SER A 108 -30.47 -41.47 9.07
CA SER A 108 -29.79 -41.03 10.28
C SER A 108 -28.50 -41.79 10.59
N GLY A 109 -28.34 -43.02 10.08
CA GLY A 109 -27.30 -43.94 10.50
C GLY A 109 -27.43 -44.38 11.97
N ALA A 110 -28.58 -44.15 12.60
CA ALA A 110 -28.79 -44.49 14.01
C ALA A 110 -28.87 -46.01 14.18
N ILE A 111 -28.07 -46.55 15.09
CA ILE A 111 -28.01 -47.98 15.40
C ILE A 111 -28.65 -48.23 16.77
N SER A 112 -29.55 -49.20 16.87
CA SER A 112 -30.17 -49.57 18.14
C SER A 112 -30.55 -51.05 18.18
N GLU A 113 -30.66 -51.62 19.37
CA GLU A 113 -31.12 -53.00 19.58
C GLU A 113 -32.64 -53.04 19.84
N VAL A 114 -33.34 -54.03 19.31
CA VAL A 114 -34.77 -54.27 19.54
C VAL A 114 -34.97 -54.98 20.89
N VAL A 115 -35.68 -54.35 21.82
CA VAL A 115 -35.97 -54.91 23.15
C VAL A 115 -37.23 -55.77 23.13
N THR A 116 -38.27 -55.27 22.46
CA THR A 116 -39.52 -55.98 22.22
C THR A 116 -40.28 -55.28 21.09
N GLU A 117 -41.18 -56.00 20.45
CA GLU A 117 -42.04 -55.46 19.41
C GLU A 117 -43.51 -55.63 19.80
N ASP A 118 -44.34 -54.74 19.26
CA ASP A 118 -45.79 -54.77 19.30
C ASP A 118 -46.29 -54.31 17.92
N ILE A 119 -46.14 -55.21 16.94
CA ILE A 119 -46.48 -54.94 15.54
C ILE A 119 -47.99 -54.74 15.36
N ALA A 120 -48.82 -55.40 16.18
CA ALA A 120 -50.27 -55.24 16.14
C ALA A 120 -50.70 -53.79 16.37
N ASN A 121 -49.96 -53.05 17.20
CA ASN A 121 -50.17 -51.61 17.43
C ASN A 121 -49.12 -50.72 16.75
N THR A 122 -48.35 -51.28 15.80
CA THR A 122 -47.26 -50.61 15.06
C THR A 122 -46.20 -49.96 15.94
N ARG A 123 -45.83 -50.60 17.05
CA ARG A 123 -44.82 -50.11 18.00
C ARG A 123 -43.61 -51.05 18.05
N LEU A 124 -42.43 -50.45 18.12
CA LEU A 124 -41.16 -51.14 18.29
C LEU A 124 -40.43 -50.50 19.47
N PHE A 125 -40.10 -51.29 20.47
CA PHE A 125 -39.36 -50.84 21.64
C PHE A 125 -37.89 -51.17 21.45
N ILE A 126 -37.07 -50.13 21.54
CA ILE A 126 -35.64 -50.21 21.23
C ILE A 126 -34.82 -49.70 22.40
N THR A 127 -33.54 -50.08 22.45
CA THR A 127 -32.60 -49.44 23.37
C THR A 127 -32.54 -47.93 23.07
N ALA A 128 -32.50 -47.10 24.11
CA ALA A 128 -32.62 -45.66 23.91
C ALA A 128 -31.54 -45.10 22.96
N ASN A 129 -31.98 -44.58 21.82
CA ASN A 129 -31.15 -43.83 20.88
C ASN A 129 -31.95 -42.68 20.25
N ASN A 130 -31.59 -41.44 20.61
CA ASN A 130 -32.23 -40.22 20.13
C ASN A 130 -31.87 -39.87 18.66
N GLY A 131 -31.22 -40.76 17.92
CA GLY A 131 -30.71 -40.54 16.57
C GLY A 131 -31.73 -40.69 15.45
N PHE A 132 -32.81 -41.42 15.68
CA PHE A 132 -33.80 -41.73 14.64
C PHE A 132 -34.57 -40.49 14.17
N ILE A 133 -34.85 -40.45 12.87
CA ILE A 133 -35.51 -39.38 12.12
C ILE A 133 -36.89 -39.86 11.68
N THR A 134 -37.93 -39.08 11.96
CA THR A 134 -39.28 -39.33 11.45
C THR A 134 -39.30 -39.39 9.92
N GLY A 135 -39.92 -40.42 9.36
CA GLY A 135 -40.04 -40.69 7.93
C GLY A 135 -38.91 -41.53 7.33
N GLU A 136 -37.86 -41.85 8.09
CA GLU A 136 -36.77 -42.70 7.61
C GLU A 136 -37.15 -44.18 7.62
N THR A 137 -36.50 -44.97 6.75
CA THR A 137 -36.57 -46.43 6.77
C THR A 137 -35.55 -46.98 7.75
N VAL A 138 -36.01 -47.81 8.69
CA VAL A 138 -35.16 -48.63 9.58
C VAL A 138 -35.09 -50.06 9.03
N THR A 139 -33.90 -50.64 9.06
CA THR A 139 -33.64 -52.00 8.57
C THR A 139 -33.10 -52.88 9.69
N GLY A 140 -33.70 -54.04 9.91
CA GLY A 140 -33.19 -55.07 10.82
C GLY A 140 -32.01 -55.82 10.21
N ALA A 141 -30.93 -56.00 10.97
CA ALA A 141 -29.72 -56.68 10.50
C ALA A 141 -29.90 -58.20 10.37
N THR A 142 -30.78 -58.80 11.17
CA THR A 142 -30.99 -60.26 11.19
C THR A 142 -32.26 -60.64 10.44
N SER A 143 -33.35 -59.91 10.67
CA SER A 143 -34.63 -60.13 9.97
C SER A 143 -34.63 -59.62 8.53
N GLY A 144 -33.79 -58.64 8.19
CA GLY A 144 -33.90 -57.94 6.91
C GLY A 144 -35.19 -57.13 6.74
N ALA A 145 -36.05 -57.08 7.77
CA ALA A 145 -37.29 -56.34 7.74
C ALA A 145 -37.02 -54.85 7.67
N THR A 146 -37.85 -54.15 6.90
CA THR A 146 -37.78 -52.69 6.78
C THR A 146 -39.07 -52.09 7.31
N ALA A 147 -38.95 -51.00 8.07
CA ALA A 147 -40.10 -50.24 8.51
C ALA A 147 -39.86 -48.74 8.40
N LYS A 148 -40.92 -47.99 8.16
CA LYS A 148 -40.85 -46.53 8.12
C LYS A 148 -41.20 -45.95 9.48
N VAL A 149 -40.33 -45.09 10.03
CA VAL A 149 -40.54 -44.48 11.34
C VAL A 149 -41.62 -43.40 11.25
N ALA A 150 -42.75 -43.59 11.91
CA ALA A 150 -43.82 -42.60 12.04
C ALA A 150 -43.53 -41.59 13.15
N LYS A 151 -43.05 -42.07 14.30
CA LYS A 151 -42.76 -41.23 15.47
C LYS A 151 -41.74 -41.87 16.38
N TYR A 152 -40.84 -41.06 16.92
CA TYR A 152 -39.91 -41.47 17.97
C TYR A 152 -40.34 -40.87 19.31
N ARG A 153 -40.48 -41.70 20.34
CA ARG A 153 -40.66 -41.25 21.73
C ARG A 153 -39.47 -41.73 22.54
N ALA A 154 -38.73 -40.76 23.07
CA ALA A 154 -37.62 -41.03 23.96
C ALA A 154 -38.10 -41.71 25.24
N ASN A 155 -37.21 -42.49 25.83
CA ASN A 155 -37.38 -43.13 27.12
C ASN A 155 -37.82 -42.09 28.20
N PRO A 156 -38.86 -42.37 29.02
CA PRO A 156 -39.30 -41.48 30.10
C PRO A 156 -38.20 -41.05 31.08
N VAL A 157 -37.32 -41.95 31.47
CA VAL A 157 -36.19 -41.72 32.38
C VAL A 157 -35.18 -40.75 31.77
N GLU A 158 -34.82 -40.94 30.50
CA GLU A 158 -33.90 -40.02 29.79
C GLU A 158 -34.56 -38.66 29.54
N ASN A 159 -35.85 -38.64 29.20
CA ASN A 159 -36.57 -37.41 28.89
C ASN A 159 -36.65 -36.46 30.11
N ILE A 160 -36.89 -37.00 31.31
CA ILE A 160 -36.89 -36.20 32.56
C ILE A 160 -35.50 -35.61 32.84
N GLN A 161 -34.43 -36.36 32.62
CA GLN A 161 -33.07 -35.92 32.94
C GLN A 161 -32.47 -35.00 31.88
N GLN A 162 -32.82 -35.20 30.60
CA GLN A 162 -32.33 -34.43 29.47
C GLN A 162 -33.26 -33.29 29.08
N LEU A 163 -34.32 -33.03 29.84
CA LEU A 163 -35.29 -31.97 29.56
C LEU A 163 -34.61 -30.60 29.35
N LEU A 164 -33.61 -30.29 30.16
CA LEU A 164 -32.82 -29.06 30.02
C LEU A 164 -31.94 -29.06 28.75
N ASN A 165 -31.42 -30.22 28.35
CA ASN A 165 -30.60 -30.36 27.14
C ASN A 165 -31.45 -30.28 25.87
N TYR A 166 -32.74 -30.62 25.94
CA TYR A 166 -33.68 -30.46 24.82
C TYR A 166 -34.10 -29.00 24.58
N SER A 167 -33.62 -28.04 25.37
CA SER A 167 -33.75 -26.62 25.01
C SER A 167 -32.82 -26.23 23.86
N ASP A 168 -31.70 -26.95 23.66
CA ASP A 168 -30.72 -26.67 22.63
C ASP A 168 -31.05 -27.41 21.31
N PRO A 169 -31.28 -26.70 20.19
CA PRO A 169 -31.53 -27.29 18.87
C PRO A 169 -30.46 -28.27 18.38
N ASP A 170 -29.24 -28.23 18.92
CA ASP A 170 -28.17 -29.18 18.55
C ASP A 170 -28.37 -30.57 19.19
N HIS A 171 -29.06 -30.64 20.32
CA HIS A 171 -29.24 -31.86 21.13
C HIS A 171 -30.68 -32.38 21.19
N THR A 172 -31.64 -31.65 20.62
CA THR A 172 -33.06 -32.02 20.56
C THR A 172 -33.34 -33.24 19.65
N ILE A 173 -34.40 -33.98 19.99
CA ILE A 173 -35.00 -34.98 19.10
C ILE A 173 -35.63 -34.32 17.87
N ASN A 174 -35.66 -35.04 16.75
CA ASN A 174 -36.11 -34.50 15.47
C ASN A 174 -37.60 -34.08 15.47
N ASP A 175 -38.43 -34.74 16.27
CA ASP A 175 -39.86 -34.41 16.40
C ASP A 175 -40.05 -33.01 17.02
N PHE A 176 -39.30 -32.68 18.08
CA PHE A 176 -39.31 -31.33 18.66
C PHE A 176 -38.75 -30.28 17.70
N LEU A 177 -37.72 -30.60 16.91
CA LEU A 177 -37.23 -29.68 15.88
C LEU A 177 -38.31 -29.35 14.83
N SER A 178 -39.06 -30.37 14.42
CA SER A 178 -40.14 -30.20 13.44
C SER A 178 -41.27 -29.32 14.02
N GLN A 179 -41.59 -29.48 15.29
CA GLN A 179 -42.54 -28.62 16.00
C GLN A 179 -42.03 -27.18 16.15
N MET A 180 -40.77 -27.00 16.56
CA MET A 180 -40.12 -25.68 16.62
C MET A 180 -40.14 -24.98 15.27
N ARG A 181 -39.90 -25.71 14.18
CA ARG A 181 -40.00 -25.16 12.83
C ARG A 181 -41.43 -24.71 12.53
N ASN A 182 -42.44 -25.53 12.80
CA ASN A 182 -43.83 -25.17 12.51
C ASN A 182 -44.28 -23.93 13.30
N GLU A 183 -43.78 -23.76 14.53
CA GLU A 183 -44.11 -22.60 15.37
C GLU A 183 -43.33 -21.33 14.97
N PHE A 184 -42.01 -21.44 14.80
CA PHE A 184 -41.16 -20.26 14.61
C PHE A 184 -40.87 -19.92 13.14
N LEU A 185 -41.00 -20.86 12.20
CA LEU A 185 -40.67 -20.71 10.78
C LEU A 185 -41.90 -20.86 9.87
N ASN A 186 -43.08 -20.45 10.33
CA ASN A 186 -44.33 -20.58 9.57
C ASN A 186 -44.32 -19.87 8.20
N THR A 187 -43.49 -18.84 8.02
CA THR A 187 -43.36 -18.09 6.76
C THR A 187 -42.43 -18.75 5.73
N ILE A 188 -41.69 -19.79 6.11
CA ILE A 188 -40.71 -20.45 5.24
C ILE A 188 -41.32 -21.73 4.67
N PRO A 189 -41.25 -21.95 3.33
CA PRO A 189 -41.72 -23.18 2.71
C PRO A 189 -41.15 -24.45 3.35
N LYS A 190 -41.95 -25.52 3.31
CA LYS A 190 -41.52 -26.81 3.87
C LYS A 190 -40.41 -27.48 3.05
N ASP A 191 -40.45 -27.24 1.75
CA ASP A 191 -39.54 -27.82 0.77
C ASP A 191 -38.31 -26.94 0.63
N THR A 192 -37.24 -27.33 1.32
CA THR A 192 -35.91 -26.72 1.22
C THR A 192 -34.92 -27.70 0.62
N THR A 193 -33.78 -27.23 0.15
CA THR A 193 -32.75 -28.10 -0.40
C THR A 193 -32.22 -29.08 0.65
N ALA A 194 -31.84 -30.29 0.22
CA ALA A 194 -31.33 -31.34 1.12
C ALA A 194 -30.01 -30.95 1.83
N SER A 195 -29.27 -29.97 1.29
CA SER A 195 -28.04 -29.44 1.88
C SER A 195 -28.29 -28.51 3.07
N LEU A 196 -29.52 -28.04 3.27
CA LEU A 196 -29.86 -27.13 4.36
C LEU A 196 -30.10 -27.89 5.67
N SER A 197 -29.23 -27.65 6.66
CA SER A 197 -29.43 -28.16 8.00
C SER A 197 -30.50 -27.36 8.77
N LEU A 198 -31.65 -27.99 9.07
CA LEU A 198 -32.74 -27.39 9.87
C LEU A 198 -32.26 -26.85 11.24
N ARG A 199 -31.30 -27.53 11.88
CA ARG A 199 -30.75 -27.11 13.18
C ARG A 199 -30.06 -25.75 13.10
N LYS A 200 -29.21 -25.51 12.09
CA LYS A 200 -28.56 -24.20 11.90
C LYS A 200 -29.56 -23.11 11.53
N LEU A 201 -30.62 -23.44 10.79
CA LEU A 201 -31.68 -22.50 10.45
C LEU A 201 -32.41 -22.03 11.70
N ILE A 202 -32.86 -22.97 12.55
CA ILE A 202 -33.55 -22.66 13.81
C ILE A 202 -32.65 -21.85 14.74
N LYS A 203 -31.37 -22.20 14.85
CA LYS A 203 -30.40 -21.46 15.69
C LYS A 203 -30.22 -20.01 15.25
N ASN A 204 -30.26 -19.74 13.94
CA ASN A 204 -30.03 -18.41 13.36
C ASN A 204 -31.31 -17.69 12.93
N ILE A 205 -32.47 -18.15 13.38
CA ILE A 205 -33.77 -17.65 12.97
C ILE A 205 -33.97 -16.15 13.26
N LYS A 206 -33.48 -15.67 14.41
CA LYS A 206 -33.55 -14.26 14.78
C LYS A 206 -32.77 -13.38 13.80
N SER A 207 -31.58 -13.81 13.41
CA SER A 207 -30.74 -13.11 12.45
C SER A 207 -31.39 -13.09 11.06
N LEU A 208 -32.01 -14.21 10.66
CA LEU A 208 -32.74 -14.31 9.41
C LEU A 208 -33.93 -13.33 9.37
N TYR A 209 -34.78 -13.31 10.41
CA TYR A 209 -35.90 -12.39 10.48
C TYR A 209 -35.46 -10.92 10.58
N ARG A 210 -34.35 -10.62 11.26
CA ARG A 210 -33.77 -9.28 11.31
C ARG A 210 -33.23 -8.81 9.96
N ALA A 211 -32.69 -9.72 9.15
CA ALA A 211 -32.17 -9.41 7.83
C ALA A 211 -33.25 -9.36 6.74
N LYS A 212 -34.52 -9.62 7.07
CA LYS A 212 -35.63 -9.61 6.12
C LYS A 212 -35.70 -8.25 5.40
N GLY A 213 -35.69 -8.28 4.07
CA GLY A 213 -35.73 -7.09 3.22
C GLY A 213 -34.36 -6.45 2.94
N THR A 214 -33.27 -6.95 3.54
CA THR A 214 -31.91 -6.54 3.16
C THR A 214 -31.39 -7.39 1.99
N GLU A 215 -30.39 -6.89 1.27
CA GLU A 215 -29.69 -7.65 0.22
C GLU A 215 -29.19 -9.01 0.73
N ARG A 216 -28.62 -9.04 1.94
CA ARG A 216 -28.14 -10.27 2.59
C ARG A 216 -29.30 -11.24 2.89
N GLY A 217 -30.46 -10.72 3.25
CA GLY A 217 -31.67 -11.50 3.49
C GLY A 217 -32.17 -12.19 2.23
N HIS A 218 -32.24 -11.46 1.12
CA HIS A 218 -32.61 -12.03 -0.19
C HIS A 218 -31.60 -13.08 -0.66
N LYS A 219 -30.29 -12.81 -0.55
CA LYS A 219 -29.23 -13.79 -0.84
C LYS A 219 -29.38 -15.06 -0.01
N ALA A 220 -29.64 -14.94 1.29
CA ALA A 220 -29.86 -16.08 2.17
C ALA A 220 -31.15 -16.86 1.82
N PHE A 221 -32.23 -16.17 1.45
CA PHE A 221 -33.49 -16.78 1.05
C PHE A 221 -33.35 -17.66 -0.21
N PHE A 222 -32.72 -17.14 -1.27
CA PHE A 222 -32.48 -17.92 -2.49
C PHE A 222 -31.48 -19.05 -2.27
N ARG A 223 -30.42 -18.83 -1.48
CA ARG A 223 -29.49 -19.91 -1.10
C ARG A 223 -30.21 -21.04 -0.35
N MET A 224 -31.21 -20.71 0.48
CA MET A 224 -31.98 -21.69 1.22
C MET A 224 -32.94 -22.51 0.34
N LEU A 225 -33.54 -21.87 -0.67
CA LEU A 225 -34.56 -22.48 -1.53
C LEU A 225 -33.95 -23.22 -2.72
N LEU A 226 -32.93 -22.64 -3.36
CA LEU A 226 -32.37 -23.09 -4.63
C LEU A 226 -30.90 -23.53 -4.53
N ASN A 227 -30.25 -23.33 -3.37
CA ASN A 227 -28.81 -23.56 -3.20
C ASN A 227 -27.92 -22.72 -4.14
N GLU A 228 -28.42 -21.56 -4.58
CA GLU A 228 -27.72 -20.62 -5.46
C GLU A 228 -27.47 -19.29 -4.76
N THR A 229 -26.43 -18.57 -5.19
CA THR A 229 -26.11 -17.22 -4.69
C THR A 229 -26.60 -16.18 -5.68
N PRO A 230 -27.75 -15.53 -5.44
CA PRO A 230 -28.28 -14.55 -6.39
C PRO A 230 -27.46 -13.26 -6.33
N GLU A 231 -27.36 -12.60 -7.47
CA GLU A 231 -26.90 -11.23 -7.57
C GLU A 231 -28.10 -10.28 -7.48
N ILE A 232 -27.96 -9.23 -6.69
CA ILE A 232 -29.02 -8.26 -6.46
C ILE A 232 -28.49 -6.92 -6.94
N TYR A 233 -29.10 -6.44 -8.00
CA TYR A 233 -28.82 -5.14 -8.57
C TYR A 233 -29.92 -4.16 -8.13
N LEU A 234 -29.49 -2.99 -7.65
CA LEU A 234 -30.37 -1.93 -7.20
C LEU A 234 -30.29 -0.79 -8.22
N PRO A 235 -31.41 -0.39 -8.87
CA PRO A 235 -31.42 0.70 -9.85
C PRO A 235 -30.90 2.03 -9.29
N THR A 236 -30.95 2.21 -7.96
CA THR A 236 -30.40 3.38 -7.28
C THR A 236 -28.89 3.54 -7.42
N LYS A 237 -28.16 2.49 -7.80
CA LYS A 237 -26.72 2.56 -8.10
C LYS A 237 -26.41 3.33 -9.40
N ASP A 238 -27.35 3.32 -10.35
CA ASP A 238 -27.16 3.95 -11.67
C ASP A 238 -27.86 5.31 -11.74
N MET A 239 -28.40 5.79 -10.62
CA MET A 239 -28.98 7.12 -10.54
C MET A 239 -27.88 8.16 -10.43
N LEU A 240 -27.87 9.13 -11.35
CA LEU A 240 -27.03 10.32 -11.25
C LEU A 240 -27.34 11.07 -9.94
N ARG A 241 -26.32 11.19 -9.08
CA ARG A 241 -26.41 11.93 -7.81
C ARG A 241 -25.48 13.13 -7.86
N VAL A 242 -26.02 14.30 -7.58
CA VAL A 242 -25.24 15.55 -7.50
C VAL A 242 -24.26 15.42 -6.32
N SER A 243 -22.96 15.62 -6.58
CA SER A 243 -21.86 15.49 -5.60
C SER A 243 -21.54 14.08 -5.07
N ASP A 244 -22.18 13.02 -5.58
CA ASP A 244 -21.73 11.63 -5.31
C ASP A 244 -20.66 11.28 -6.37
N GLY A 245 -19.49 11.91 -6.24
CA GLY A 245 -18.37 11.69 -7.14
C GLY A 245 -17.83 10.27 -6.97
N ASN A 246 -18.38 9.33 -7.73
CA ASN A 246 -17.83 7.98 -7.83
C ASN A 246 -16.67 8.05 -8.83
N TRP A 247 -15.44 8.16 -8.30
CA TRP A 247 -14.23 8.20 -9.12
C TRP A 247 -13.98 6.80 -9.68
N SER A 248 -14.29 6.61 -10.96
CA SER A 248 -13.82 5.45 -11.73
C SER A 248 -12.41 5.75 -12.21
N THR A 249 -11.46 4.87 -11.91
CA THR A 249 -10.15 4.88 -12.58
C THR A 249 -10.31 4.09 -13.86
N ASP A 250 -10.60 4.79 -14.96
CA ASP A 250 -10.74 4.17 -16.26
C ASP A 250 -9.35 3.75 -16.75
N ASN A 251 -9.14 2.44 -16.92
CA ASN A 251 -7.92 1.92 -17.55
C ASN A 251 -8.11 1.98 -19.05
N PHE A 252 -7.09 2.43 -19.79
CA PHE A 252 -7.16 2.50 -21.23
C PHE A 252 -5.86 2.10 -21.90
N ILE A 253 -5.97 1.58 -23.13
CA ILE A 253 -4.87 1.35 -24.04
C ILE A 253 -4.94 2.40 -25.14
N ARG A 254 -3.82 3.09 -25.38
CA ARG A 254 -3.70 4.01 -26.50
C ARG A 254 -3.17 3.28 -27.73
N CYS A 255 -3.81 3.47 -28.88
CA CYS A 255 -3.47 2.83 -30.14
C CYS A 255 -3.52 3.81 -31.31
N THR A 256 -2.85 3.46 -32.39
CA THR A 256 -2.94 4.15 -33.69
C THR A 256 -3.29 3.15 -34.78
N GLN A 257 -3.84 3.66 -35.89
CA GLN A 257 -4.10 2.85 -37.09
C GLN A 257 -3.21 3.32 -38.24
N THR A 258 -2.59 2.36 -38.92
CA THR A 258 -2.00 2.58 -40.25
C THR A 258 -3.10 2.73 -41.30
N ALA A 259 -2.76 3.24 -42.50
CA ALA A 259 -3.72 3.41 -43.59
C ALA A 259 -4.44 2.11 -44.00
N ALA A 260 -3.80 0.95 -43.85
CA ALA A 260 -4.42 -0.35 -44.10
C ALA A 260 -5.36 -0.80 -42.97
N GLN A 261 -5.10 -0.36 -41.74
CA GLN A 261 -5.90 -0.68 -40.56
C GLN A 261 -7.13 0.23 -40.42
N SER A 262 -7.06 1.48 -40.88
CA SER A 262 -8.15 2.46 -40.81
C SER A 262 -9.32 2.17 -41.75
N VAL A 263 -9.31 1.04 -42.46
CA VAL A 263 -10.43 0.56 -43.28
C VAL A 263 -11.61 0.15 -42.40
N ASN A 264 -11.33 -0.44 -41.23
CA ASN A 264 -12.34 -0.87 -40.28
C ASN A 264 -12.33 0.02 -39.03
N ASP A 265 -13.52 0.39 -38.57
CA ASP A 265 -13.69 1.32 -37.44
C ASP A 265 -13.55 0.60 -36.08
N PRO A 266 -12.58 1.00 -35.22
CA PRO A 266 -12.42 0.48 -33.86
C PRO A 266 -13.63 0.58 -32.94
N ILE A 267 -14.62 1.45 -33.21
CA ILE A 267 -15.84 1.56 -32.39
C ILE A 267 -16.63 0.25 -32.36
N ASN A 268 -16.46 -0.58 -33.39
CA ASN A 268 -17.12 -1.88 -33.50
C ASN A 268 -16.44 -2.98 -32.68
N LEU A 269 -15.40 -2.65 -31.90
CA LEU A 269 -14.80 -3.56 -30.92
C LEU A 269 -15.49 -3.53 -29.55
N ILE A 270 -16.44 -2.61 -29.32
CA ILE A 270 -17.13 -2.51 -28.02
C ILE A 270 -17.83 -3.84 -27.69
N GLY A 271 -17.52 -4.38 -26.51
CA GLY A 271 -18.01 -5.67 -26.02
C GLY A 271 -17.25 -6.89 -26.52
N GLN A 272 -16.23 -6.72 -27.36
CA GLN A 272 -15.42 -7.79 -27.91
C GLN A 272 -14.10 -7.97 -27.15
N THR A 273 -13.50 -9.15 -27.30
CA THR A 273 -12.17 -9.43 -26.73
C THR A 273 -11.10 -8.98 -27.71
N ILE A 274 -10.20 -8.14 -27.25
CA ILE A 274 -8.99 -7.75 -27.97
C ILE A 274 -7.82 -8.60 -27.50
N THR A 275 -6.93 -8.93 -28.44
CA THR A 275 -5.79 -9.81 -28.24
C THR A 275 -4.53 -9.21 -28.86
N GLN A 276 -3.45 -9.22 -28.08
CA GLN A 276 -2.07 -9.12 -28.55
C GLN A 276 -1.49 -10.52 -28.62
N ALA A 277 -0.98 -10.92 -29.78
CA ALA A 277 -0.38 -12.24 -29.96
C ALA A 277 0.95 -12.36 -29.20
N ASN A 278 1.29 -13.58 -28.78
CA ASN A 278 2.62 -13.90 -28.26
C ASN A 278 3.63 -13.94 -29.41
N ASP A 279 4.79 -13.32 -29.25
CA ASP A 279 5.92 -13.49 -30.16
C ASP A 279 6.89 -14.54 -29.57
N PRO A 280 7.02 -15.75 -30.14
CA PRO A 280 7.95 -16.77 -29.64
C PRO A 280 9.44 -16.40 -29.78
N SER A 281 9.77 -15.31 -30.46
CA SER A 281 11.13 -14.85 -30.68
C SER A 281 11.57 -13.73 -29.73
N ASP A 282 10.65 -13.17 -28.95
CA ASP A 282 10.89 -12.12 -27.97
C ASP A 282 10.23 -12.48 -26.62
N ASP A 283 11.06 -12.71 -25.59
CA ASP A 283 10.60 -13.12 -24.26
C ASP A 283 9.76 -12.02 -23.55
N ASP A 284 9.84 -10.77 -24.01
CA ASP A 284 9.08 -9.65 -23.44
C ASP A 284 7.65 -9.55 -24.01
N ILE A 285 7.35 -10.22 -25.14
CA ILE A 285 6.05 -10.14 -25.84
C ILE A 285 5.22 -11.41 -25.59
N SER A 286 4.48 -11.38 -24.50
CA SER A 286 3.54 -12.45 -24.13
C SER A 286 2.11 -12.24 -24.68
N LEU A 287 1.30 -13.30 -24.67
CA LEU A 287 -0.13 -13.23 -24.99
C LEU A 287 -0.85 -12.32 -23.99
N ALA A 288 -1.52 -11.28 -24.48
CA ALA A 288 -2.34 -10.40 -23.67
C ALA A 288 -3.75 -10.25 -24.23
N THR A 289 -4.76 -10.28 -23.37
CA THR A 289 -6.17 -10.14 -23.75
C THR A 289 -6.92 -9.21 -22.80
N ALA A 290 -7.94 -8.51 -23.31
CA ALA A 290 -8.85 -7.69 -22.52
C ALA A 290 -10.20 -7.57 -23.23
N VAL A 291 -11.26 -7.24 -22.48
CA VAL A 291 -12.58 -6.93 -23.06
C VAL A 291 -12.74 -5.42 -23.17
N VAL A 292 -13.19 -4.95 -24.33
CA VAL A 292 -13.38 -3.52 -24.62
C VAL A 292 -14.69 -3.01 -24.03
N GLU A 293 -14.61 -1.98 -23.20
CA GLU A 293 -15.78 -1.31 -22.62
C GLU A 293 -16.21 -0.10 -23.45
N ASN A 294 -15.24 0.72 -23.86
CA ASN A 294 -15.48 1.91 -24.66
C ASN A 294 -14.32 2.15 -25.64
N VAL A 295 -14.60 2.95 -26.68
CA VAL A 295 -13.59 3.40 -27.63
C VAL A 295 -13.78 4.88 -27.86
N THR A 296 -12.73 5.66 -27.60
CA THR A 296 -12.68 7.10 -27.89
C THR A 296 -11.61 7.39 -28.92
N LYS A 297 -11.85 8.40 -29.77
CA LYS A 297 -10.95 8.77 -30.86
C LYS A 297 -10.64 10.25 -30.81
N PHE A 298 -9.37 10.58 -30.99
CA PHE A 298 -8.84 11.92 -31.02
C PHE A 298 -8.06 12.14 -32.31
N GLN A 299 -8.16 13.35 -32.87
CA GLN A 299 -7.33 13.78 -33.99
C GLN A 299 -6.28 14.76 -33.45
N GLU A 300 -5.02 14.35 -33.44
CA GLU A 300 -3.89 15.21 -33.09
C GLU A 300 -3.12 15.55 -34.36
N GLY A 301 -3.46 16.68 -34.97
CA GLY A 301 -2.87 17.11 -36.24
C GLY A 301 -3.21 16.14 -37.38
N ALA A 302 -2.21 15.38 -37.85
CA ALA A 302 -2.35 14.42 -38.95
C ALA A 302 -2.45 12.95 -38.48
N VAL A 303 -2.37 12.69 -37.17
CA VAL A 303 -2.42 11.33 -36.60
C VAL A 303 -3.71 11.16 -35.81
N THR A 304 -4.40 10.05 -36.06
CA THR A 304 -5.56 9.63 -35.28
C THR A 304 -5.11 8.76 -34.11
N ILE A 305 -5.42 9.20 -32.90
CA ILE A 305 -5.20 8.46 -31.66
C ILE A 305 -6.51 7.81 -31.24
N ILE A 306 -6.46 6.54 -30.87
CA ILE A 306 -7.61 5.76 -30.39
C ILE A 306 -7.30 5.34 -28.95
N GLU A 307 -8.24 5.56 -28.04
CA GLU A 307 -8.16 5.05 -26.66
C GLU A 307 -9.25 4.00 -26.46
N ILE A 308 -8.82 2.81 -26.06
CA ILE A 308 -9.69 1.69 -25.74
C ILE A 308 -9.77 1.59 -24.22
N GLY A 309 -10.95 1.83 -23.66
CA GLY A 309 -11.22 1.55 -22.24
C GLY A 309 -11.36 0.06 -22.00
N ILE A 310 -10.64 -0.43 -20.99
CA ILE A 310 -10.61 -1.84 -20.58
C ILE A 310 -10.86 -1.96 -19.07
N HIS A 311 -11.47 -3.06 -18.65
CA HIS A 311 -11.63 -3.36 -17.23
C HIS A 311 -10.42 -4.14 -16.69
N LEU A 312 -10.03 -3.88 -15.44
CA LEU A 312 -8.91 -4.61 -14.81
C LEU A 312 -9.22 -6.10 -14.68
N ASP A 313 -10.45 -6.45 -14.30
CA ASP A 313 -10.87 -7.84 -14.07
C ASP A 313 -10.87 -8.71 -15.34
N THR A 314 -10.97 -8.09 -16.53
CA THR A 314 -10.96 -8.80 -17.82
C THR A 314 -9.59 -8.78 -18.48
N THR A 315 -8.63 -8.06 -17.92
CA THR A 315 -7.28 -7.91 -18.49
C THR A 315 -6.39 -9.06 -18.02
N VAL A 316 -5.81 -9.79 -18.98
CA VAL A 316 -4.85 -10.87 -18.75
C VAL A 316 -3.59 -10.61 -19.56
N GLY A 317 -2.41 -10.70 -18.95
CA GLY A 317 -1.13 -10.43 -19.62
C GLY A 317 -0.75 -8.95 -19.61
N THR A 318 0.30 -8.60 -20.36
CA THR A 318 0.80 -7.21 -20.47
C THR A 318 0.86 -6.78 -21.92
N PHE A 319 0.23 -5.66 -22.23
CA PHE A 319 0.27 -5.06 -23.57
C PHE A 319 1.59 -4.31 -23.79
N VAL A 320 2.25 -4.61 -24.91
CA VAL A 320 3.57 -4.10 -25.27
C VAL A 320 3.44 -3.09 -26.41
N ARG A 321 4.18 -1.98 -26.31
CA ARG A 321 4.18 -0.92 -27.32
C ARG A 321 4.69 -1.44 -28.66
N GLY A 322 4.03 -1.05 -29.75
CA GLY A 322 4.43 -1.37 -31.12
C GLY A 322 3.78 -2.65 -31.65
N GLU A 323 3.25 -3.48 -30.76
CA GLU A 323 2.57 -4.71 -31.13
C GLU A 323 1.19 -4.46 -31.73
N VAL A 324 0.76 -5.43 -32.53
CA VAL A 324 -0.56 -5.40 -33.16
C VAL A 324 -1.61 -5.91 -32.18
N LEU A 325 -2.56 -5.04 -31.87
CA LEU A 325 -3.76 -5.37 -31.13
C LEU A 325 -4.88 -5.67 -32.12
N SER A 326 -5.56 -6.82 -31.94
CA SER A 326 -6.63 -7.25 -32.83
C SER A 326 -7.86 -7.73 -32.07
N GLY A 327 -9.04 -7.52 -32.63
CA GLY A 327 -10.30 -8.10 -32.14
C GLY A 327 -11.31 -8.25 -33.27
N ASP A 328 -12.36 -9.01 -33.04
CA ASP A 328 -13.40 -9.27 -34.03
C ASP A 328 -14.48 -8.19 -33.97
N HIS A 329 -15.18 -7.96 -35.10
CA HIS A 329 -16.24 -6.97 -35.17
C HIS A 329 -17.47 -7.46 -34.39
N ASN A 330 -18.10 -6.57 -33.61
CA ASN A 330 -19.24 -6.89 -32.76
C ASN A 330 -20.52 -7.37 -33.45
N ALA A 331 -20.58 -7.34 -34.78
CA ALA A 331 -21.76 -7.67 -35.58
C ALA A 331 -21.44 -8.65 -36.72
N ASP A 332 -20.15 -8.95 -36.93
CA ASP A 332 -19.64 -9.81 -37.98
C ASP A 332 -18.33 -10.45 -37.51
N ASP A 333 -18.40 -11.72 -37.13
CA ASP A 333 -17.28 -12.51 -36.63
C ASP A 333 -16.24 -12.86 -37.70
N GLU A 334 -16.52 -12.58 -38.99
CA GLU A 334 -15.58 -12.78 -40.10
C GLU A 334 -14.66 -11.57 -40.33
N THR A 335 -14.97 -10.42 -39.72
CA THR A 335 -14.23 -9.17 -39.88
C THR A 335 -13.35 -8.89 -38.66
N SER A 336 -12.02 -8.96 -38.83
CA SER A 336 -11.05 -8.59 -37.79
C SER A 336 -10.60 -7.14 -37.92
N ILE A 337 -10.60 -6.42 -36.80
CA ILE A 337 -10.14 -5.03 -36.67
C ILE A 337 -8.77 -5.05 -36.00
N LYS A 338 -7.80 -4.40 -36.63
CA LYS A 338 -6.41 -4.34 -36.16
C LYS A 338 -5.98 -2.91 -35.88
N MET A 339 -5.11 -2.74 -34.90
CA MET A 339 -4.47 -1.48 -34.55
C MET A 339 -3.09 -1.73 -33.95
N THR A 340 -2.31 -0.68 -33.77
CA THR A 340 -0.95 -0.76 -33.24
C THR A 340 -0.89 -0.08 -31.88
N ILE A 341 -0.34 -0.74 -30.86
CA ILE A 341 -0.27 -0.22 -29.51
C ILE A 341 0.72 0.96 -29.45
N ALA A 342 0.26 2.09 -28.96
CA ALA A 342 1.04 3.30 -28.74
C ALA A 342 1.47 3.45 -27.28
N SER A 343 2.54 4.20 -27.05
CA SER A 343 3.02 4.55 -25.71
C SER A 343 2.15 5.62 -25.05
N VAL A 344 1.99 5.51 -23.73
CA VAL A 344 1.42 6.55 -22.86
C VAL A 344 2.46 6.99 -21.83
N LEU A 345 2.37 8.23 -21.35
CA LEU A 345 3.19 8.73 -20.25
C LEU A 345 2.75 8.02 -18.96
N SER A 346 3.62 7.20 -18.38
CA SER A 346 3.31 6.41 -17.17
C SER A 346 3.84 7.05 -15.87
N THR A 347 5.02 7.66 -15.92
CA THR A 347 5.66 8.28 -14.75
C THR A 347 6.66 9.36 -15.16
N THR A 348 6.92 10.30 -14.26
CA THR A 348 7.94 11.34 -14.38
C THR A 348 8.90 11.23 -13.19
N ILE A 349 10.20 11.25 -13.46
CA ILE A 349 11.24 11.21 -12.43
C ILE A 349 12.11 12.45 -12.61
N ILE A 350 12.36 13.19 -11.53
CA ILE A 350 13.29 14.32 -11.52
C ILE A 350 14.69 13.76 -11.25
N THR A 351 15.59 13.88 -12.22
CA THR A 351 16.97 13.38 -12.11
C THR A 351 17.97 14.44 -11.61
N ASN A 352 17.62 15.73 -11.73
CA ASN A 352 18.42 16.85 -11.25
C ASN A 352 17.49 18.02 -10.89
N ASP A 353 17.54 18.45 -9.64
CA ASP A 353 16.87 19.61 -9.09
C ASP A 353 17.71 20.87 -9.33
N GLY A 354 17.56 21.46 -10.52
CA GLY A 354 18.25 22.71 -10.86
C GLY A 354 17.85 23.87 -9.94
N SER A 355 18.82 24.73 -9.58
CA SER A 355 18.63 25.85 -8.65
C SER A 355 18.02 27.12 -9.27
N THR A 356 17.79 27.14 -10.58
CA THR A 356 17.28 28.32 -11.31
C THR A 356 15.84 28.18 -11.81
N LEU A 357 15.12 27.13 -11.37
CA LEU A 357 13.76 26.84 -11.82
C LEU A 357 12.74 27.74 -11.11
N THR A 358 11.81 28.30 -11.88
CA THR A 358 10.67 29.05 -11.38
C THR A 358 9.36 28.27 -11.59
N VAL A 359 8.38 28.51 -10.73
CA VAL A 359 7.04 27.91 -10.89
C VAL A 359 6.46 28.31 -12.24
N GLY A 360 6.06 27.32 -13.04
CA GLY A 360 5.54 27.51 -14.39
C GLY A 360 6.54 27.31 -15.52
N ASP A 361 7.84 27.13 -15.24
CA ASP A 361 8.81 26.80 -16.28
C ASP A 361 8.48 25.45 -16.95
N GLU A 362 8.53 25.43 -18.29
CA GLU A 362 8.28 24.22 -19.08
C GLU A 362 9.59 23.47 -19.36
N ALA A 363 9.60 22.17 -19.04
CA ALA A 363 10.68 21.28 -19.44
C ALA A 363 10.48 20.82 -20.90
N THR A 364 11.55 20.86 -21.69
CA THR A 364 11.56 20.27 -23.03
C THR A 364 11.59 18.75 -22.92
N ILE A 365 10.58 18.08 -23.49
CA ILE A 365 10.52 16.61 -23.52
C ILE A 365 11.34 16.12 -24.71
N SER A 366 12.45 15.45 -24.45
CA SER A 366 13.27 14.79 -25.49
C SER A 366 13.20 13.27 -25.33
N GLY A 367 12.66 12.58 -26.34
CA GLY A 367 12.56 11.11 -26.38
C GLY A 367 11.12 10.61 -26.54
N GLY A 368 10.97 9.50 -27.28
CA GLY A 368 9.67 8.88 -27.59
C GLY A 368 9.04 9.36 -28.90
N ALA A 369 7.97 8.67 -29.32
CA ALA A 369 7.20 8.98 -30.54
C ALA A 369 5.96 9.86 -30.28
N GLY A 370 5.77 10.32 -29.04
CA GLY A 370 4.62 11.14 -28.64
C GLY A 370 4.84 12.63 -28.92
N ALA A 371 3.75 13.33 -29.24
CA ALA A 371 3.71 14.79 -29.36
C ALA A 371 2.75 15.37 -28.31
N GLY A 372 2.94 16.64 -27.93
CA GLY A 372 1.92 17.37 -27.13
C GLY A 372 2.04 17.27 -25.61
N ALA A 373 2.83 16.35 -25.05
CA ALA A 373 3.08 16.34 -23.61
C ALA A 373 3.78 17.66 -23.17
N ARG A 374 3.40 18.15 -21.99
CA ARG A 374 4.00 19.33 -21.33
C ARG A 374 4.29 18.95 -19.90
N VAL A 375 5.49 19.27 -19.43
CA VAL A 375 5.87 19.13 -18.02
C VAL A 375 6.20 20.53 -17.54
N GLN A 376 5.50 20.97 -16.49
CA GLN A 376 5.68 22.29 -15.88
C GLN A 376 6.13 22.13 -14.43
N VAL A 377 6.97 23.05 -13.97
CA VAL A 377 7.34 23.14 -12.56
C VAL A 377 6.12 23.58 -11.75
N GLY A 378 5.61 22.68 -10.90
CA GLY A 378 4.42 22.92 -10.07
C GLY A 378 4.74 23.76 -8.84
N ASP A 379 5.50 23.21 -7.88
CA ASP A 379 5.91 23.90 -6.65
C ASP A 379 7.42 23.76 -6.45
N ILE A 380 8.04 24.81 -5.90
CA ILE A 380 9.46 24.83 -5.53
C ILE A 380 9.60 24.97 -4.01
N THR A 381 10.52 24.21 -3.40
CA THR A 381 10.89 24.40 -1.99
C THR A 381 12.03 25.43 -1.89
N GLY A 382 11.92 26.42 -1.00
CA GLY A 382 12.92 27.48 -0.86
C GLY A 382 14.29 26.97 -0.41
N ALA A 383 15.35 27.55 -1.00
CA ALA A 383 16.75 27.19 -0.75
C ALA A 383 17.23 27.64 0.66
N GLY A 384 18.46 27.24 1.02
CA GLY A 384 19.18 27.74 2.20
C GLY A 384 20.00 29.02 1.91
N VAL A 385 20.60 29.60 2.94
CA VAL A 385 21.53 30.74 2.84
C VAL A 385 22.96 30.23 2.85
N ASP A 386 23.72 30.53 1.79
CA ASP A 386 25.13 30.14 1.67
C ASP A 386 26.10 31.15 2.32
N GLU A 387 25.79 32.45 2.23
CA GLU A 387 26.68 33.53 2.69
C GLU A 387 25.90 34.73 3.25
N VAL A 388 26.50 35.42 4.22
CA VAL A 388 25.99 36.68 4.80
C VAL A 388 27.06 37.75 4.71
N ILE A 389 26.76 38.81 3.95
CA ILE A 389 27.67 39.93 3.73
C ILE A 389 27.25 41.11 4.62
N VAL A 390 28.22 41.77 5.25
CA VAL A 390 27.99 42.97 6.06
C VAL A 390 27.93 44.18 5.14
N ASN A 391 26.72 44.68 4.86
CA ASN A 391 26.55 45.88 4.02
C ASN A 391 26.82 47.19 4.79
N ALA A 392 26.67 47.17 6.12
CA ALA A 392 27.04 48.27 7.00
C ALA A 392 27.36 47.69 8.38
N GLY A 393 28.61 47.87 8.83
CA GLY A 393 29.09 47.31 10.11
C GLY A 393 28.34 47.81 11.33
N GLY A 394 27.68 48.98 11.21
CA GLY A 394 27.00 49.69 12.30
C GLY A 394 27.93 49.91 13.49
N SER A 395 27.45 50.35 14.65
CA SER A 395 28.32 50.51 15.83
C SER A 395 27.75 49.79 17.05
N ALA A 396 28.65 49.50 17.99
CA ALA A 396 28.38 48.92 19.29
C ALA A 396 28.05 47.42 19.36
N TYR A 397 28.53 46.60 18.43
CA TYR A 397 28.33 45.15 18.45
C TYR A 397 29.42 44.43 19.26
N ALA A 398 29.12 43.20 19.70
CA ALA A 398 30.08 42.32 20.36
C ALA A 398 30.19 40.98 19.61
N ALA A 399 31.39 40.39 19.66
CA ALA A 399 31.59 39.01 19.19
C ALA A 399 30.65 38.06 19.95
N GLY A 400 29.95 37.20 19.22
CA GLY A 400 28.96 36.26 19.75
C GLY A 400 27.50 36.70 19.64
N ASP A 401 27.21 37.94 19.21
CA ASP A 401 25.84 38.41 18.96
C ASP A 401 25.17 37.56 17.85
N THR A 402 23.94 37.09 18.11
CA THR A 402 23.18 36.25 17.16
C THR A 402 22.44 37.10 16.13
N LEU A 403 22.60 36.73 14.86
CA LEU A 403 21.85 37.29 13.75
C LEU A 403 20.55 36.52 13.56
N THR A 404 19.46 37.27 13.46
CA THR A 404 18.12 36.77 13.15
C THR A 404 17.71 37.21 11.76
N PHE A 405 17.38 36.27 10.89
CA PHE A 405 16.96 36.53 9.53
C PHE A 405 15.48 36.90 9.47
N SER A 406 15.10 37.77 8.53
CA SER A 406 13.72 38.25 8.32
C SER A 406 12.72 37.12 7.99
N SER A 407 13.22 35.97 7.58
CA SER A 407 12.46 34.76 7.25
C SER A 407 13.36 33.52 7.39
N GLY A 408 12.77 32.32 7.30
CA GLY A 408 13.50 31.05 7.30
C GLY A 408 14.08 30.64 8.65
N THR A 409 15.03 29.70 8.61
CA THR A 409 15.61 29.03 9.79
C THR A 409 17.13 29.13 9.86
N ALA A 410 17.77 29.98 9.05
CA ALA A 410 19.21 30.17 9.10
C ALA A 410 19.64 30.78 10.44
N GLU A 411 20.81 30.38 10.92
CA GLU A 411 21.42 30.88 12.14
C GLU A 411 22.84 31.37 11.83
N ALA A 412 23.17 32.57 12.29
CA ALA A 412 24.50 33.15 12.16
C ALA A 412 24.89 33.96 13.40
N LYS A 413 26.19 34.15 13.64
CA LYS A 413 26.71 34.98 14.75
C LYS A 413 27.83 35.89 14.29
N VAL A 414 27.97 37.04 14.94
CA VAL A 414 29.10 37.96 14.78
C VAL A 414 30.37 37.29 15.30
N THR A 415 31.41 37.20 14.48
CA THR A 415 32.70 36.62 14.88
C THR A 415 33.73 37.67 15.25
N ILE A 416 33.80 38.76 14.49
CA ILE A 416 34.82 39.80 14.70
C ILE A 416 34.14 41.16 14.68
N VAL A 417 34.48 41.97 15.68
CA VAL A 417 34.11 43.38 15.79
C VAL A 417 35.38 44.21 15.84
N ASN A 418 35.37 45.36 15.16
CA ASN A 418 36.49 46.30 15.12
C ASN A 418 37.77 45.65 14.55
N GLY A 419 37.67 45.19 13.30
CA GLY A 419 38.57 44.24 12.64
C GLY A 419 40.07 44.47 12.77
N GLY A 420 40.81 43.41 12.42
CA GLY A 420 42.27 43.34 12.43
C GLY A 420 42.97 44.33 11.51
N PHE A 421 44.29 44.47 11.69
CA PHE A 421 45.14 45.39 10.90
C PHE A 421 44.89 45.23 9.39
N ALA A 422 44.15 46.17 8.82
CA ALA A 422 43.96 46.35 7.39
C ALA A 422 44.59 47.69 6.98
N PRO A 423 45.23 47.80 5.80
CA PRO A 423 45.72 49.07 5.30
C PRO A 423 44.53 49.97 4.94
N GLU A 424 44.39 51.08 5.64
CA GLU A 424 43.26 52.04 5.55
C GLU A 424 43.04 52.62 4.13
N THR A 425 43.97 52.41 3.19
CA THR A 425 43.85 52.87 1.79
C THR A 425 44.54 51.94 0.76
N GLY A 426 44.95 50.71 1.15
CA GLY A 426 45.78 49.85 0.30
C GLY A 426 47.16 50.46 -0.03
N SER A 427 47.91 49.84 -0.94
CA SER A 427 49.21 50.36 -1.40
C SER A 427 49.02 51.41 -2.49
N VAL A 428 49.28 52.69 -2.20
CA VAL A 428 49.14 53.78 -3.18
C VAL A 428 50.48 53.99 -3.90
N SER A 429 50.57 53.58 -5.17
CA SER A 429 51.71 53.91 -6.05
C SER A 429 51.28 55.03 -7.00
N VAL A 430 51.95 56.18 -6.91
CA VAL A 430 51.72 57.33 -7.80
C VAL A 430 52.85 57.38 -8.83
N ASN A 431 52.58 56.87 -10.02
CA ASN A 431 53.51 56.91 -11.15
C ASN A 431 53.09 57.99 -12.15
N VAL A 432 54.08 58.69 -12.72
CA VAL A 432 53.87 59.62 -13.84
C VAL A 432 54.37 58.94 -15.11
N GLU A 433 53.45 58.47 -15.94
CA GLU A 433 53.76 57.91 -17.26
C GLU A 433 53.61 59.00 -18.33
N LEU A 434 54.65 59.18 -19.16
CA LEU A 434 54.61 60.06 -20.32
C LEU A 434 54.27 59.22 -21.55
N GLU A 435 53.04 59.34 -22.06
CA GLU A 435 52.64 58.62 -23.27
C GLU A 435 53.46 59.02 -24.50
N THR A 436 53.63 58.08 -25.44
CA THR A 436 54.26 58.32 -26.74
C THR A 436 53.50 59.42 -27.51
N GLY A 437 54.15 60.56 -27.74
CA GLY A 437 53.58 61.69 -28.49
C GLY A 437 53.42 62.99 -27.70
N THR A 438 53.65 62.96 -26.37
CA THR A 438 53.57 64.17 -25.52
C THR A 438 54.70 65.16 -25.78
N ILE A 439 55.84 64.72 -26.34
CA ILE A 439 56.88 65.60 -26.91
C ILE A 439 56.96 65.33 -28.41
N THR A 440 56.32 66.18 -29.21
CA THR A 440 56.40 66.16 -30.68
C THR A 440 57.11 67.41 -31.20
N GLY A 441 58.35 67.22 -31.66
CA GLY A 441 59.15 68.27 -32.31
C GLY A 441 60.61 68.26 -31.86
N THR A 442 61.54 68.60 -32.76
CA THR A 442 63.00 68.65 -32.50
C THR A 442 63.41 69.85 -31.64
N GLY A 443 62.50 70.43 -30.86
CA GLY A 443 62.78 71.49 -29.90
C GLY A 443 62.67 70.91 -28.49
N SER A 444 63.56 71.29 -27.59
CA SER A 444 63.50 70.94 -26.17
C SER A 444 62.17 71.41 -25.58
N GLY A 445 61.20 70.51 -25.48
CA GLY A 445 59.99 70.73 -24.71
C GLY A 445 60.34 70.61 -23.23
N ASP A 446 60.54 71.73 -22.55
CA ASP A 446 60.69 71.75 -21.10
C ASP A 446 59.35 71.32 -20.47
N LEU A 447 59.41 70.33 -19.57
CA LEU A 447 58.35 70.11 -18.59
C LEU A 447 58.45 71.24 -17.55
N LEU A 448 57.80 72.38 -17.84
CA LEU A 448 57.71 73.51 -16.92
C LEU A 448 56.75 73.16 -15.78
N LEU A 449 57.29 72.89 -14.60
CA LEU A 449 56.49 72.99 -13.37
C LEU A 449 56.33 74.47 -13.04
N GLU A 450 55.34 75.13 -13.64
CA GLU A 450 54.94 76.44 -13.15
C GLU A 450 54.33 76.31 -11.74
N ASP A 451 54.53 77.34 -10.90
CA ASP A 451 54.24 77.49 -9.46
C ASP A 451 52.77 77.23 -9.01
N ALA A 452 51.96 76.56 -9.81
CA ALA A 452 50.59 76.27 -9.47
C ALA A 452 50.49 74.92 -8.73
N ILE A 453 49.94 75.00 -7.52
CA ILE A 453 49.44 73.90 -6.67
C ILE A 453 50.46 73.37 -5.64
N ASP A 454 50.99 74.25 -4.79
CA ASP A 454 50.88 74.14 -3.31
C ASP A 454 51.58 75.33 -2.63
N SER A 455 50.83 76.41 -2.39
CA SER A 455 51.10 77.36 -1.29
C SER A 455 52.53 77.92 -1.12
N GLY A 456 53.34 77.98 -2.19
CA GLY A 456 54.74 78.43 -2.14
C GLY A 456 55.78 77.36 -1.75
N ALA A 457 55.44 76.06 -1.82
CA ALA A 457 56.37 74.95 -1.58
C ALA A 457 56.92 74.28 -2.85
N GLY A 458 56.48 74.73 -4.04
CA GLY A 458 56.84 74.15 -5.34
C GLY A 458 56.07 72.85 -5.62
N GLY A 459 55.51 72.71 -6.83
CA GLY A 459 54.83 71.47 -7.24
C GLY A 459 55.79 70.27 -7.14
N LYS A 460 55.44 69.29 -6.32
CA LYS A 460 56.26 68.09 -6.12
C LYS A 460 55.79 67.02 -7.10
N PHE A 461 56.65 66.60 -8.04
CA PHE A 461 56.38 65.52 -9.01
C PHE A 461 56.04 64.16 -8.35
N LEU A 462 56.17 64.05 -7.03
CA LEU A 462 56.03 62.85 -6.22
C LEU A 462 55.35 63.22 -4.90
N ASP A 463 54.10 62.85 -4.70
CA ASP A 463 53.39 63.09 -3.44
C ASP A 463 54.10 62.36 -2.28
N SER A 464 54.18 63.00 -1.11
CA SER A 464 54.62 62.37 0.15
C SER A 464 53.77 61.17 0.58
N ALA A 465 52.59 60.98 0.00
CA ALA A 465 51.75 59.80 0.24
C ALA A 465 52.24 58.52 -0.46
N SER A 466 53.22 58.61 -1.37
CA SER A 466 53.78 57.43 -2.04
C SER A 466 54.69 56.63 -1.08
N ILE A 467 54.26 55.44 -0.69
CA ILE A 467 55.01 54.53 0.19
C ILE A 467 55.72 53.50 -0.69
N GLU A 468 56.78 53.93 -1.38
CA GLU A 468 57.64 53.01 -2.13
C GLU A 468 58.70 52.42 -1.19
N THR A 469 58.95 51.12 -1.31
CA THR A 469 59.88 50.37 -0.45
C THR A 469 61.35 50.61 -0.74
N ASP A 470 61.67 51.41 -1.76
CA ASP A 470 63.04 51.65 -2.19
C ASP A 470 63.44 53.14 -2.08
N THR A 471 64.67 53.39 -1.66
CA THR A 471 65.15 54.70 -1.19
C THR A 471 65.41 55.74 -2.28
N HIS A 472 64.94 55.51 -3.52
CA HIS A 472 65.20 56.38 -4.66
C HIS A 472 63.95 56.54 -5.54
N SER A 473 63.65 57.79 -5.91
CA SER A 473 62.61 58.12 -6.89
C SER A 473 63.15 57.98 -8.32
N GLN A 474 62.40 57.36 -9.23
CA GLN A 474 62.83 57.09 -10.61
C GLN A 474 61.85 57.73 -11.61
N ILE A 475 62.37 58.29 -12.71
CA ILE A 475 61.60 58.76 -13.87
C ILE A 475 61.88 57.80 -15.03
N LEU A 476 60.84 57.16 -15.55
CA LEU A 476 60.92 56.14 -16.59
C LEU A 476 60.63 56.76 -17.97
N GLN A 477 61.42 56.41 -18.99
CA GLN A 477 61.18 56.83 -20.38
C GLN A 477 61.02 55.59 -21.26
N GLU A 478 59.89 55.46 -21.95
CA GLU A 478 59.64 54.33 -22.85
C GLU A 478 60.16 54.67 -24.26
N GLY A 479 61.36 54.20 -24.61
CA GLY A 479 61.94 54.38 -25.95
C GLY A 479 63.45 54.09 -26.06
N SER A 480 63.89 53.64 -27.24
CA SER A 480 65.29 53.22 -27.50
C SER A 480 66.26 54.37 -27.84
N GLY A 481 65.81 55.62 -27.76
CA GLY A 481 66.62 56.80 -28.04
C GLY A 481 66.96 57.54 -26.75
N GLY A 482 68.23 57.50 -26.31
CA GLY A 482 68.67 58.19 -25.11
C GLY A 482 68.44 59.70 -25.20
N GLY A 483 67.49 60.20 -24.41
CA GLY A 483 67.23 61.62 -24.20
C GLY A 483 67.71 62.06 -22.82
N VAL A 484 68.42 63.18 -22.76
CA VAL A 484 68.82 63.84 -21.49
C VAL A 484 67.64 64.69 -21.02
N ILE A 485 67.08 64.41 -19.83
CA ILE A 485 65.87 65.08 -19.32
C ILE A 485 66.18 66.29 -18.43
N LEU A 486 67.42 66.43 -17.93
CA LEU A 486 67.82 67.56 -17.08
C LEU A 486 69.19 68.11 -17.53
N SER A 487 69.19 69.30 -18.13
CA SER A 487 70.42 70.08 -18.35
C SER A 487 70.26 71.47 -17.73
N GLU A 488 71.10 71.81 -16.76
CA GLU A 488 71.19 73.19 -16.28
C GLU A 488 72.01 73.98 -17.32
N ALA A 489 71.33 74.75 -18.17
CA ALA A 489 72.00 75.61 -19.14
C ALA A 489 72.58 76.83 -18.42
N ASN A 490 73.90 76.91 -18.31
CA ASN A 490 74.59 78.15 -17.95
C ASN A 490 75.22 78.77 -19.21
N ASP A 491 75.15 80.09 -19.31
CA ASP A 491 75.31 80.88 -20.53
C ASP A 491 76.74 80.81 -21.15
N GLY A 492 77.09 79.69 -21.77
CA GLY A 492 78.14 79.63 -22.79
C GLY A 492 79.24 78.58 -22.69
N LEU A 493 79.28 77.64 -21.72
CA LEU A 493 80.28 76.56 -21.67
C LEU A 493 79.71 75.26 -21.05
N VAL A 494 80.03 74.13 -21.69
CA VAL A 494 79.70 72.69 -21.43
C VAL A 494 79.06 72.35 -20.07
N ALA A 495 77.95 71.59 -20.09
CA ALA A 495 77.24 71.08 -18.90
C ALA A 495 78.16 70.25 -17.99
N ASP A 496 78.19 70.58 -16.69
CA ASP A 496 79.12 69.98 -15.71
C ASP A 496 78.56 68.75 -14.99
N ARG A 497 77.31 68.33 -15.27
CA ARG A 497 76.74 67.09 -14.73
C ARG A 497 75.60 66.55 -15.61
N GLU A 498 75.83 65.39 -16.23
CA GLU A 498 74.84 64.67 -17.04
C GLU A 498 74.28 63.53 -16.19
N VAL A 499 72.98 63.57 -15.85
CA VAL A 499 72.32 62.47 -15.11
C VAL A 499 71.81 61.47 -16.15
N LEU A 500 72.55 60.35 -16.30
CA LEU A 500 72.14 59.23 -17.13
C LEU A 500 70.91 58.55 -16.53
N VAL A 501 69.78 58.55 -17.25
CA VAL A 501 68.64 57.68 -16.96
C VAL A 501 69.02 56.26 -17.34
N LEU A 502 68.88 55.31 -16.42
CA LEU A 502 69.11 53.88 -16.69
C LEU A 502 68.02 53.39 -17.65
N ASN A 503 68.42 53.01 -18.86
CA ASN A 503 67.50 52.65 -19.95
C ASN A 503 67.00 51.20 -19.89
N ASP A 504 67.12 50.53 -18.74
CA ASP A 504 66.86 49.08 -18.59
C ASP A 504 66.36 48.70 -17.17
N SER A 505 65.47 49.51 -16.59
CA SER A 505 64.84 49.20 -15.29
C SER A 505 63.58 48.34 -15.45
N VAL A 506 63.41 47.37 -14.56
CA VAL A 506 62.20 46.52 -14.45
C VAL A 506 61.15 47.26 -13.61
N ALA A 507 59.87 47.17 -14.00
CA ALA A 507 58.76 47.78 -13.28
C ALA A 507 58.70 47.35 -11.80
N ASN A 508 58.28 48.26 -10.92
CA ASN A 508 58.22 47.99 -9.49
C ASN A 508 57.17 46.89 -9.19
N ILE A 509 57.49 45.99 -8.25
CA ILE A 509 56.60 44.88 -7.88
C ILE A 509 55.61 45.39 -6.83
N PHE A 510 54.35 45.54 -7.23
CA PHE A 510 53.23 45.86 -6.34
C PHE A 510 53.03 44.76 -5.29
N ASN A 511 52.92 45.12 -4.01
CA ASN A 511 52.75 44.15 -2.93
C ASN A 511 51.32 43.57 -2.83
N GLY A 512 50.40 43.93 -3.74
CA GLY A 512 49.13 43.24 -3.94
C GLY A 512 48.05 43.48 -2.89
N LEU A 513 48.27 44.37 -1.92
CA LEU A 513 47.31 44.59 -0.82
C LEU A 513 46.25 45.61 -1.20
N GLU A 514 45.01 45.13 -1.30
CA GLU A 514 43.80 45.92 -1.50
C GLU A 514 43.25 46.45 -0.15
N ALA A 515 42.34 47.43 -0.20
CA ALA A 515 41.76 48.04 1.01
C ALA A 515 41.00 47.05 1.92
N GLU A 516 40.57 45.91 1.36
CA GLU A 516 39.86 44.85 2.08
C GLU A 516 40.79 43.70 2.53
N ASP A 517 42.08 43.75 2.20
CA ASP A 517 43.02 42.72 2.60
C ASP A 517 43.37 42.84 4.09
N HIS A 518 43.43 41.70 4.75
CA HIS A 518 43.80 41.61 6.16
C HIS A 518 45.13 40.88 6.31
N ILE A 519 45.93 41.33 7.29
CA ILE A 519 47.09 40.55 7.72
C ILE A 519 46.58 39.31 8.46
N VAL A 520 46.85 38.14 7.88
CA VAL A 520 46.45 36.84 8.42
C VAL A 520 47.62 36.11 9.07
N LEU A 521 47.30 35.30 10.07
CA LEU A 521 48.16 34.31 10.70
C LEU A 521 48.48 33.20 9.69
N GLU A 522 49.76 32.84 9.58
CA GLU A 522 50.19 31.69 8.77
C GLU A 522 49.73 30.36 9.39
N GLU A 523 49.52 29.33 8.58
CA GLU A 523 48.95 28.04 9.01
C GLU A 523 49.66 27.38 10.20
N LEU A 524 50.98 27.60 10.36
CA LEU A 524 51.77 27.04 11.45
C LEU A 524 51.55 27.75 12.79
N THR A 525 51.10 29.02 12.79
CA THR A 525 50.88 29.81 14.01
C THR A 525 49.57 29.48 14.74
N THR A 526 48.65 28.77 14.09
CA THR A 526 47.34 28.38 14.66
C THR A 526 47.32 26.95 15.24
N ILE A 527 48.38 26.16 15.03
CA ILE A 527 48.46 24.73 15.39
C ILE A 527 48.37 24.44 16.90
N SER A 528 48.59 25.42 17.78
CA SER A 528 48.67 25.21 19.23
C SER A 528 47.84 26.21 20.08
N GLY A 529 46.92 26.96 19.47
CA GLY A 529 46.16 28.02 20.16
C GLY A 529 44.66 28.01 19.84
N HIS A 530 43.84 28.26 20.86
CA HIS A 530 42.38 28.17 20.93
C HIS A 530 41.62 29.32 20.22
N TYR A 531 42.15 29.88 19.14
CA TYR A 531 41.57 31.04 18.48
C TYR A 531 40.85 30.65 17.18
N ASP A 532 39.56 30.93 17.10
CA ASP A 532 38.72 30.73 15.92
C ASP A 532 39.00 31.84 14.89
N GLY A 533 39.68 31.51 13.78
CA GLY A 533 39.94 32.42 12.66
C GLY A 533 41.43 32.57 12.32
N ASN A 534 41.73 33.14 11.15
CA ASN A 534 43.08 33.41 10.68
C ASN A 534 43.46 34.90 10.69
N LYS A 535 42.57 35.81 11.10
CA LYS A 535 42.85 37.26 11.13
C LYS A 535 43.46 37.67 12.48
N ILE A 536 44.43 38.58 12.47
CA ILE A 536 45.03 39.13 13.70
C ILE A 536 44.13 40.25 14.25
N VAL A 537 43.60 40.10 15.46
CA VAL A 537 42.72 41.09 16.10
C VAL A 537 43.42 41.69 17.33
N GLN A 538 43.20 42.97 17.61
CA GLN A 538 43.72 43.60 18.83
C GLN A 538 43.07 42.98 20.08
N GLU A 539 43.87 42.64 21.08
CA GLU A 539 43.41 41.98 22.31
C GLU A 539 42.31 42.78 23.01
N ILE A 540 41.24 42.09 23.43
CA ILE A 540 40.02 42.67 24.00
C ILE A 540 40.35 43.51 25.24
N GLY A 541 40.14 44.81 25.11
CA GLY A 541 40.24 45.77 26.20
C GLY A 541 39.50 47.05 25.83
N THR A 542 38.22 47.11 26.19
CA THR A 542 37.35 48.30 26.13
C THR A 542 37.06 48.87 24.74
N ALA A 543 36.04 48.34 24.04
CA ALA A 543 34.96 49.12 23.45
C ALA A 543 34.17 48.30 22.42
N SER A 544 32.89 48.63 22.34
CA SER A 544 31.93 48.20 21.35
C SER A 544 32.35 48.71 19.96
N GLY A 545 32.33 47.87 18.92
CA GLY A 545 32.82 48.23 17.58
C GLY A 545 31.90 47.81 16.44
N ASP A 546 32.34 48.11 15.21
CA ASP A 546 31.61 47.82 13.98
C ASP A 546 31.82 46.35 13.58
N ILE A 547 30.80 45.69 13.03
CA ILE A 547 30.89 44.30 12.58
C ILE A 547 31.78 44.23 11.35
N THR A 548 32.80 43.40 11.39
CA THR A 548 33.66 43.15 10.23
C THR A 548 33.47 41.76 9.66
N ASP A 549 33.19 40.75 10.49
CA ASP A 549 32.95 39.38 10.02
C ASP A 549 31.79 38.69 10.76
N ILE A 550 31.07 37.85 10.01
CA ILE A 550 29.95 37.02 10.47
C ILE A 550 30.26 35.56 10.11
N ARG A 551 29.91 34.64 11.02
CA ARG A 551 29.95 33.20 10.76
C ARG A 551 28.55 32.61 10.67
N MET A 552 28.33 31.83 9.63
CA MET A 552 27.17 30.97 9.50
C MET A 552 27.26 29.77 10.45
N ILE A 553 26.17 29.50 11.16
CA ILE A 553 26.01 28.36 12.07
C ILE A 553 25.16 27.29 11.40
N ALA A 554 24.08 27.69 10.74
CA ALA A 554 23.22 26.81 9.96
C ALA A 554 22.66 27.58 8.74
N SER A 555 22.72 26.95 7.56
CA SER A 555 22.23 27.53 6.30
C SER A 555 20.70 27.64 6.24
N GLY A 556 19.97 26.84 7.03
CA GLY A 556 18.51 26.85 7.07
C GLY A 556 17.84 26.48 5.73
N SER A 557 16.52 26.67 5.63
CA SER A 557 15.76 26.48 4.39
C SER A 557 14.52 27.39 4.34
N GLY A 558 13.91 27.51 3.16
CA GLY A 558 12.67 28.27 2.98
C GLY A 558 12.85 29.72 2.49
N TYR A 559 14.03 30.06 1.97
CA TYR A 559 14.28 31.38 1.39
C TYR A 559 13.84 31.40 -0.08
N THR A 560 12.92 32.30 -0.42
CA THR A 560 12.44 32.55 -1.79
C THR A 560 12.89 33.90 -2.35
N SER A 561 13.51 34.73 -1.51
CA SER A 561 14.13 36.01 -1.84
C SER A 561 15.30 36.27 -0.89
N LEU A 562 16.20 37.21 -1.23
CA LEU A 562 17.35 37.55 -0.37
C LEU A 562 16.85 38.05 1.00
N PRO A 563 17.11 37.32 2.10
CA PRO A 563 16.68 37.71 3.43
C PRO A 563 17.57 38.83 3.98
N THR A 564 17.01 39.69 4.82
CA THR A 564 17.81 40.66 5.60
C THR A 564 18.01 40.12 7.00
N ALA A 565 19.26 40.10 7.47
CA ALA A 565 19.58 39.72 8.84
C ALA A 565 19.60 40.95 9.77
N THR A 566 19.05 40.82 10.97
CA THR A 566 19.04 41.84 12.02
C THR A 566 19.57 41.25 13.32
N ILE A 567 20.18 42.07 14.17
CA ILE A 567 20.77 41.64 15.44
C ILE A 567 19.85 42.05 16.59
N SER A 568 19.51 41.13 17.48
CA SER A 568 18.69 41.41 18.67
C SER A 568 19.44 41.03 19.94
N GLY A 569 19.83 42.03 20.74
CA GLY A 569 20.50 41.81 22.03
C GLY A 569 19.96 42.74 23.11
N ALA A 570 19.42 42.17 24.20
CA ALA A 570 19.10 42.90 25.42
C ALA A 570 20.35 42.99 26.30
N ARG A 571 20.83 44.21 26.59
CA ARG A 571 22.04 44.44 27.39
C ARG A 571 21.67 44.70 28.85
N SER A 572 22.04 43.81 29.76
CA SER A 572 21.93 44.05 31.21
C SER A 572 23.23 44.68 31.71
N ILE A 573 23.18 45.96 32.12
CA ILE A 573 24.27 46.59 32.88
C ILE A 573 24.32 45.92 34.25
N HIS A 574 25.39 45.18 34.55
CA HIS A 574 25.76 44.82 35.92
C HIS A 574 26.84 45.79 36.38
N LEU A 575 26.55 46.63 37.38
CA LEU A 575 27.60 47.32 38.13
C LEU A 575 28.28 46.29 39.03
N GLN A 576 29.58 46.08 38.83
CA GLN A 576 30.41 45.33 39.76
C GLN A 576 31.04 46.34 40.73
N ASP A 577 30.71 46.20 42.01
CA ASP A 577 31.21 47.10 43.06
C ASP A 577 32.74 47.07 43.15
N ALA A 578 33.31 48.26 43.32
CA ALA A 578 34.74 48.49 43.49
C ALA A 578 35.24 47.86 44.80
N ASN A 579 36.39 47.19 44.72
CA ASN A 579 37.33 47.01 45.83
C ASN A 579 38.70 47.52 45.41
#